data_AF-A0A349JBQ1-F1
#
_entry.id   AF-A0A349JBQ1-F1
#
_cell.length_a   1.000
_cell.length_b   1.000
_cell.length_c   1.000
_cell.angle_alpha   90.00
_cell.angle_beta   90.00
_cell.angle_gamma   90.00
#
_symmetry.space_group_name_H-M   'P 1'
#
loop_
_entity.id
_entity.type
_entity.pdbx_description
1 polymer ?
#
loop_
_entity_poly.entity_id
_entity_poly.type
_entity_poly.pdbx_seq_one_letter_code
_entity_poly.pdbx_strand_id
1 'polypeptide(L)'
;MTIADSAAGPYLVAMMPNVRDGSSAPPRLRLEMSALYSLPPGVGPERDDPVIAAAMRAAGFEVMHGTSAEHARRLGMRVTCGGRVDRPEQADELARRWVGDGADGGSLHVGTGHEDDAQIDRLVAAIIEAGTRHGICMCIETHRATITQDTWRTVQIAKRHPEVRFNADLSHWYTGLEMVYGDWQAKLDFLQPVFERVRFFHGRIGNSGSIQIGLTHPSAATAIGHFREMWTRGMAGFRRNAGPGDVLPFATELLQPEINYAPLHPDGRGGWTELGDRWSDALTLAGIARACWDAASPA
;
A
#
# COMPACT_ATOMS: atom_id res chain seq x y z
N MET A 1 16.81 49.47 -19.31
CA MET A 1 17.63 48.25 -19.06
C MET A 1 16.65 47.16 -18.65
N THR A 2 16.16 46.43 -19.65
CA THR A 2 15.19 45.35 -19.52
C THR A 2 15.98 44.09 -19.19
N ILE A 3 15.72 43.44 -18.05
CA ILE A 3 16.31 42.15 -17.72
C ILE A 3 15.51 41.10 -18.49
N ALA A 4 16.18 40.48 -19.45
CA ALA A 4 15.63 39.45 -20.32
C ALA A 4 15.44 38.12 -19.58
N ASP A 5 14.39 37.43 -20.00
CA ASP A 5 14.12 36.01 -19.82
C ASP A 5 15.38 35.12 -19.79
N SER A 6 15.50 34.29 -18.76
CA SER A 6 16.19 33.01 -18.90
C SER A 6 15.14 31.92 -19.07
N ALA A 7 14.85 31.57 -20.33
CA ALA A 7 14.10 30.38 -20.68
C ALA A 7 14.90 29.13 -20.24
N ALA A 8 14.51 28.55 -19.11
CA ALA A 8 14.87 27.18 -18.79
C ALA A 8 14.12 26.26 -19.76
N GLY A 9 14.86 25.55 -20.63
CA GLY A 9 14.28 24.50 -21.48
C GLY A 9 13.70 23.36 -20.63
N PRO A 10 12.75 22.57 -21.17
CA PRO A 10 12.06 21.53 -20.42
C PRO A 10 12.98 20.32 -20.27
N TYR A 11 13.89 20.36 -19.30
CA TYR A 11 14.29 19.12 -18.66
C TYR A 11 13.05 18.65 -17.90
N LEU A 12 12.25 17.79 -18.54
CA LEU A 12 11.30 16.94 -17.82
C LEU A 12 12.12 16.22 -16.76
N VAL A 13 12.09 16.71 -15.52
CA VAL A 13 12.64 16.00 -14.39
C VAL A 13 11.93 14.65 -14.40
N ALA A 14 12.67 13.59 -14.69
CA ALA A 14 12.09 12.26 -14.78
C ALA A 14 11.47 11.94 -13.42
N MET A 15 10.16 11.76 -13.39
CA MET A 15 9.41 11.44 -12.17
C MET A 15 9.38 9.93 -12.03
N MET A 16 9.47 9.43 -10.79
CA MET A 16 9.25 8.02 -10.50
C MET A 16 7.86 7.61 -11.03
N PRO A 17 7.78 6.54 -11.84
CA PRO A 17 6.53 6.18 -12.50
C PRO A 17 5.52 5.61 -11.51
N ASN A 18 4.25 5.65 -11.91
CA ASN A 18 3.22 4.82 -11.30
C ASN A 18 3.41 3.36 -11.74
N VAL A 19 2.74 2.43 -11.07
CA VAL A 19 2.57 1.07 -11.61
C VAL A 19 1.83 1.16 -12.94
N ARG A 20 2.27 0.41 -13.95
CA ARG A 20 1.63 0.41 -15.28
C ARG A 20 1.27 -1.00 -15.73
N ASP A 21 0.15 -1.14 -16.43
CA ASP A 21 -0.23 -2.42 -17.04
C ASP A 21 0.21 -2.59 -18.50
N GLY A 22 0.86 -1.57 -19.07
CA GLY A 22 1.35 -1.56 -20.45
C GLY A 22 0.28 -1.23 -21.49
N SER A 23 -0.96 -0.96 -21.07
CA SER A 23 -2.04 -0.55 -21.96
C SER A 23 -2.11 0.98 -22.15
N SER A 24 -3.02 1.42 -23.01
CA SER A 24 -3.44 2.82 -23.12
C SER A 24 -4.86 3.03 -22.59
N ALA A 25 -5.37 2.11 -21.76
CA ALA A 25 -6.69 2.21 -21.16
C ALA A 25 -6.74 3.32 -20.09
N PRO A 26 -7.92 3.81 -19.70
CA PRO A 26 -8.04 4.72 -18.56
C PRO A 26 -7.40 4.13 -17.29
N PRO A 27 -6.91 4.98 -16.36
CA PRO A 27 -6.36 4.51 -15.09
C PRO A 27 -7.35 3.60 -14.35
N ARG A 28 -6.84 2.58 -13.66
CA ARG A 28 -7.68 1.60 -12.97
C ARG A 28 -7.15 1.21 -11.60
N LEU A 29 -8.06 0.77 -10.75
CA LEU A 29 -7.72 0.03 -9.53
C LEU A 29 -7.34 -1.41 -9.90
N ARG A 30 -6.24 -1.92 -9.33
CA ARG A 30 -5.88 -3.35 -9.40
C ARG A 30 -5.93 -3.94 -8.00
N LEU A 31 -6.66 -5.04 -7.86
CA LEU A 31 -6.79 -5.72 -6.59
C LEU A 31 -5.68 -6.76 -6.43
N GLU A 32 -5.09 -6.75 -5.24
CA GLU A 32 -4.03 -7.65 -4.83
C GLU A 32 -4.40 -8.29 -3.48
N MET A 33 -3.88 -9.47 -3.19
CA MET A 33 -4.21 -10.18 -1.96
C MET A 33 -2.99 -10.96 -1.48
N SER A 34 -2.77 -10.96 -0.16
CA SER A 34 -1.76 -11.82 0.46
C SER A 34 -2.07 -13.29 0.18
N ALA A 35 -1.07 -14.16 0.11
CA ALA A 35 -1.23 -15.59 -0.21
C ALA A 35 -2.05 -16.40 0.82
N LEU A 36 -2.63 -15.74 1.84
CA LEU A 36 -3.48 -16.34 2.86
C LEU A 36 -2.88 -17.61 3.47
N TYR A 37 -1.59 -17.57 3.80
CA TYR A 37 -0.93 -18.67 4.51
C TYR A 37 -1.66 -18.99 5.81
N SER A 38 -1.69 -20.28 6.19
CA SER A 38 -2.28 -20.77 7.44
C SER A 38 -3.80 -20.60 7.63
N LEU A 39 -4.61 -20.43 6.58
CA LEU A 39 -6.08 -20.33 6.74
C LEU A 39 -6.69 -21.53 7.51
N PRO A 40 -7.61 -21.31 8.46
CA PRO A 40 -8.30 -22.41 9.16
C PRO A 40 -9.01 -23.38 8.19
N PRO A 41 -9.20 -24.67 8.57
CA PRO A 41 -9.98 -25.60 7.75
C PRO A 41 -11.39 -25.08 7.45
N GLY A 42 -11.83 -25.19 6.19
CA GLY A 42 -13.16 -24.70 5.76
C GLY A 42 -13.22 -23.21 5.46
N VAL A 43 -12.10 -22.48 5.56
CA VAL A 43 -11.98 -21.08 5.19
C VAL A 43 -11.26 -20.96 3.85
N GLY A 44 -11.89 -20.30 2.87
CA GLY A 44 -11.31 -20.02 1.56
C GLY A 44 -11.05 -21.27 0.70
N PRO A 45 -10.34 -21.11 -0.44
CA PRO A 45 -9.98 -22.21 -1.32
C PRO A 45 -9.01 -23.21 -0.66
N GLU A 46 -8.97 -24.44 -1.19
CA GLU A 46 -8.03 -25.48 -0.74
C GLU A 46 -6.57 -25.00 -0.84
N ARG A 47 -5.70 -25.50 0.06
CA ARG A 47 -4.34 -24.98 0.30
C ARG A 47 -3.29 -25.33 -0.78
N ASP A 48 -3.72 -25.44 -2.04
CA ASP A 48 -2.82 -25.61 -3.18
C ASP A 48 -2.73 -24.29 -3.95
N ASP A 49 -1.51 -23.75 -4.10
CA ASP A 49 -1.27 -22.42 -4.66
C ASP A 49 -1.94 -22.20 -6.04
N PRO A 50 -1.95 -23.16 -6.99
CA PRO A 50 -2.74 -23.09 -8.22
C PRO A 50 -4.25 -22.91 -8.01
N VAL A 51 -4.83 -23.59 -7.03
CA VAL A 51 -6.26 -23.50 -6.68
C VAL A 51 -6.55 -22.13 -6.07
N ILE A 52 -5.70 -21.68 -5.13
CA ILE A 52 -5.80 -20.35 -4.53
C ILE A 52 -5.69 -19.27 -5.61
N ALA A 53 -4.69 -19.34 -6.49
CA ALA A 53 -4.48 -18.38 -7.56
C ALA A 53 -5.65 -18.35 -8.55
N ALA A 54 -6.24 -19.51 -8.86
CA ALA A 54 -7.44 -19.58 -9.70
C ALA A 54 -8.64 -18.91 -9.03
N ALA A 55 -8.87 -19.16 -7.74
CA ALA A 55 -9.93 -18.52 -6.97
C ALA A 55 -9.72 -17.01 -6.86
N MET A 56 -8.49 -16.56 -6.62
CA MET A 56 -8.09 -15.15 -6.60
C MET A 56 -8.43 -14.45 -7.92
N ARG A 57 -8.05 -15.04 -9.06
CA ARG A 57 -8.40 -14.48 -10.37
C ARG A 57 -9.90 -14.43 -10.60
N ALA A 58 -10.63 -15.47 -10.21
CA ALA A 58 -12.09 -15.49 -10.32
C ALA A 58 -12.75 -14.38 -9.48
N ALA A 59 -12.13 -13.99 -8.35
CA ALA A 59 -12.54 -12.87 -7.52
C ALA A 59 -12.02 -11.49 -7.99
N GLY A 60 -11.22 -11.45 -9.06
CA GLY A 60 -10.67 -10.23 -9.66
C GLY A 60 -9.34 -9.75 -9.09
N PHE A 61 -8.62 -10.59 -8.33
CA PHE A 61 -7.26 -10.29 -7.88
C PHE A 61 -6.23 -10.68 -8.94
N GLU A 62 -5.23 -9.83 -9.13
CA GLU A 62 -4.19 -10.02 -10.16
C GLU A 62 -2.82 -10.39 -9.58
N VAL A 63 -2.60 -10.15 -8.29
CA VAL A 63 -1.33 -10.42 -7.58
C VAL A 63 -1.61 -11.24 -6.33
N MET A 64 -0.73 -12.21 -6.08
CA MET A 64 -0.61 -12.95 -4.82
C MET A 64 0.65 -12.48 -4.07
N HIS A 65 0.50 -11.77 -2.95
CA HIS A 65 1.67 -11.35 -2.15
C HIS A 65 2.20 -12.47 -1.25
N GLY A 66 3.49 -12.41 -0.93
CA GLY A 66 4.15 -13.39 -0.06
C GLY A 66 4.77 -14.58 -0.82
N THR A 67 4.50 -14.72 -2.11
CA THR A 67 5.15 -15.73 -2.97
C THR A 67 6.32 -15.12 -3.76
N SER A 68 7.21 -15.97 -4.27
CA SER A 68 8.34 -15.50 -5.09
C SER A 68 7.88 -15.06 -6.49
N ALA A 69 8.62 -14.15 -7.13
CA ALA A 69 8.31 -13.68 -8.48
C ALA A 69 8.26 -14.84 -9.50
N GLU A 70 9.16 -15.81 -9.39
CA GLU A 70 9.15 -17.01 -10.23
C GLU A 70 7.88 -17.83 -10.03
N HIS A 71 7.46 -18.03 -8.78
CA HIS A 71 6.26 -18.80 -8.47
C HIS A 71 4.99 -18.06 -8.91
N ALA A 72 4.87 -16.76 -8.65
CA ALA A 72 3.77 -15.93 -9.13
C ALA A 72 3.59 -16.04 -10.65
N ARG A 73 4.69 -15.97 -11.42
CA ARG A 73 4.65 -16.13 -12.89
C ARG A 73 4.19 -17.52 -13.32
N ARG A 74 4.65 -18.59 -12.65
CA ARG A 74 4.17 -19.95 -12.92
C ARG A 74 2.66 -20.08 -12.72
N LEU A 75 2.12 -19.36 -11.75
CA LEU A 75 0.68 -19.30 -11.48
C LEU A 75 -0.09 -18.39 -12.45
N GLY A 76 0.60 -17.65 -13.34
CA GLY A 76 -0.02 -16.65 -14.21
C GLY A 76 -0.49 -15.40 -13.46
N MET A 77 0.10 -15.10 -12.30
CA MET A 77 -0.16 -13.90 -11.51
C MET A 77 0.85 -12.80 -11.85
N ARG A 78 0.44 -11.55 -11.68
CA ARG A 78 1.35 -10.40 -11.76
C ARG A 78 2.26 -10.35 -10.53
N VAL A 79 3.36 -9.62 -10.65
CA VAL A 79 4.37 -9.49 -9.59
C VAL A 79 4.40 -8.05 -9.09
N THR A 80 4.11 -7.87 -7.80
CA THR A 80 4.53 -6.70 -7.03
C THR A 80 5.42 -7.17 -5.89
N CYS A 81 6.39 -6.33 -5.52
CA CYS A 81 7.39 -6.72 -4.54
C CYS A 81 7.25 -5.93 -3.22
N GLY A 82 7.73 -6.54 -2.15
CA GLY A 82 8.02 -5.88 -0.88
C GLY A 82 9.53 -5.78 -0.70
N GLY A 83 9.99 -4.78 0.04
CA GLY A 83 11.41 -4.63 0.34
C GLY A 83 11.69 -3.73 1.52
N ARG A 84 12.98 -3.60 1.85
CA ARG A 84 13.47 -2.75 2.92
C ARG A 84 14.66 -1.92 2.47
N VAL A 85 14.69 -0.65 2.86
CA VAL A 85 15.79 0.28 2.63
C VAL A 85 16.11 0.98 3.95
N ASP A 86 17.12 0.49 4.66
CA ASP A 86 17.63 1.10 5.91
C ASP A 86 18.86 1.98 5.63
N ARG A 87 19.47 1.83 4.45
CA ARG A 87 20.59 2.64 3.98
C ARG A 87 20.37 3.10 2.54
N PRO A 88 20.77 4.33 2.16
CA PRO A 88 20.58 4.86 0.81
C PRO A 88 21.10 3.94 -0.31
N GLU A 89 22.25 3.28 -0.09
CA GLU A 89 22.87 2.44 -1.11
C GLU A 89 22.02 1.22 -1.51
N GLN A 90 21.12 0.78 -0.64
CA GLN A 90 20.26 -0.38 -0.87
C GLN A 90 19.14 -0.11 -1.89
N ALA A 91 18.79 1.17 -2.11
CA ALA A 91 17.66 1.54 -2.97
C ALA A 91 17.88 1.10 -4.43
N ASP A 92 19.08 1.35 -4.99
CA ASP A 92 19.40 1.01 -6.38
C ASP A 92 19.51 -0.51 -6.59
N GLU A 93 20.10 -1.23 -5.64
CA GLU A 93 20.19 -2.69 -5.68
C GLU A 93 18.80 -3.33 -5.67
N LEU A 94 17.90 -2.82 -4.81
CA LEU A 94 16.55 -3.31 -4.70
C LEU A 94 15.72 -3.01 -5.97
N ALA A 95 15.84 -1.79 -6.52
CA ALA A 95 15.18 -1.42 -7.77
C ALA A 95 15.62 -2.33 -8.93
N ARG A 96 16.93 -2.55 -9.08
CA ARG A 96 17.49 -3.46 -10.11
C ARG A 96 16.97 -4.89 -9.94
N ARG A 97 16.90 -5.38 -8.70
CA ARG A 97 16.33 -6.70 -8.41
C ARG A 97 14.87 -6.77 -8.82
N TRP A 98 14.05 -5.79 -8.46
CA TRP A 98 12.64 -5.77 -8.81
C TRP A 98 12.42 -5.76 -10.34
N VAL A 99 13.25 -5.01 -11.09
CA VAL A 99 13.23 -5.06 -12.57
C VAL A 99 13.60 -6.45 -13.08
N GLY A 100 14.64 -7.09 -12.54
CA GLY A 100 15.01 -8.47 -12.90
C GLY A 100 13.91 -9.50 -12.54
N ASP A 101 13.24 -9.28 -11.43
CA ASP A 101 12.08 -10.04 -10.97
C ASP A 101 10.81 -9.69 -11.78
N GLY A 102 10.89 -8.79 -12.76
CA GLY A 102 9.80 -8.36 -13.63
C GLY A 102 8.59 -7.87 -12.86
N ALA A 103 8.84 -7.20 -11.74
CA ALA A 103 7.81 -6.61 -10.91
C ALA A 103 7.28 -5.32 -11.56
N ASP A 104 5.98 -5.05 -11.39
CA ASP A 104 5.37 -3.81 -11.86
C ASP A 104 5.69 -2.61 -10.94
N GLY A 105 6.19 -2.89 -9.73
CA GLY A 105 6.42 -1.95 -8.64
C GLY A 105 6.28 -2.63 -7.28
N GLY A 106 6.29 -1.85 -6.21
CA GLY A 106 6.21 -2.44 -4.88
C GLY A 106 6.22 -1.45 -3.72
N SER A 107 6.17 -2.04 -2.52
CA SER A 107 6.17 -1.34 -1.25
C SER A 107 7.48 -1.52 -0.48
N LEU A 108 7.87 -0.48 0.27
CA LEU A 108 9.11 -0.42 1.03
C LEU A 108 8.86 -0.07 2.49
N HIS A 109 9.42 -0.86 3.40
CA HIS A 109 9.79 -0.37 4.72
C HIS A 109 11.10 0.42 4.62
N VAL A 110 11.14 1.60 5.24
CA VAL A 110 12.29 2.50 5.12
C VAL A 110 12.77 2.93 6.50
N GLY A 111 14.03 2.65 6.79
CA GLY A 111 14.62 2.93 8.09
C GLY A 111 13.93 2.20 9.25
N THR A 112 14.16 2.75 10.43
CA THR A 112 13.81 2.15 11.73
C THR A 112 12.95 3.05 12.60
N GLY A 113 12.74 4.31 12.21
CA GLY A 113 11.98 5.32 12.95
C GLY A 113 12.83 6.15 13.93
N HIS A 114 14.15 5.95 13.95
CA HIS A 114 15.09 6.69 14.82
C HIS A 114 15.92 7.72 14.06
N GLU A 115 15.71 7.82 12.75
CA GLU A 115 16.47 8.69 11.87
C GLU A 115 16.13 10.18 12.12
N ASP A 116 17.15 11.03 12.06
CA ASP A 116 16.97 12.48 11.98
C ASP A 116 16.47 12.94 10.60
N ASP A 117 16.09 14.20 10.47
CA ASP A 117 15.56 14.74 9.21
C ASP A 117 16.55 14.60 8.04
N ALA A 118 17.85 14.76 8.28
CA ALA A 118 18.85 14.66 7.22
C ALA A 118 19.07 13.20 6.77
N GLN A 119 18.99 12.24 7.69
CA GLN A 119 19.02 10.81 7.41
C GLN A 119 17.78 10.39 6.60
N ILE A 120 16.60 10.86 7.02
CA ILE A 120 15.33 10.64 6.30
C ILE A 120 15.43 11.20 4.88
N ASP A 121 15.89 12.43 4.72
CA ASP A 121 15.98 13.08 3.40
C ASP A 121 16.92 12.32 2.46
N ARG A 122 18.03 11.77 2.95
CA ARG A 122 18.93 10.91 2.15
C ARG A 122 18.28 9.59 1.74
N LEU A 123 17.53 8.94 2.63
CA LEU A 123 16.82 7.69 2.32
C LEU A 123 15.75 7.92 1.25
N VAL A 124 14.93 8.96 1.44
CA VAL A 124 13.84 9.30 0.50
C VAL A 124 14.39 9.69 -0.86
N ALA A 125 15.43 10.53 -0.92
CA ALA A 125 16.07 10.91 -2.17
C ALA A 125 16.64 9.70 -2.93
N ALA A 126 17.31 8.78 -2.23
CA ALA A 126 17.87 7.58 -2.87
C ALA A 126 16.79 6.66 -3.45
N ILE A 127 15.63 6.54 -2.79
CA ILE A 127 14.49 5.76 -3.29
C ILE A 127 13.89 6.41 -4.54
N ILE A 128 13.68 7.72 -4.51
CA ILE A 128 13.16 8.47 -5.66
C ILE A 128 14.12 8.34 -6.85
N GLU A 129 15.42 8.53 -6.62
CA GLU A 129 16.45 8.42 -7.66
C GLU A 129 16.50 7.00 -8.26
N ALA A 130 16.47 5.96 -7.42
CA ALA A 130 16.48 4.58 -7.87
C ALA A 130 15.22 4.23 -8.69
N GLY A 131 14.02 4.58 -8.17
CA GLY A 131 12.76 4.34 -8.86
C GLY A 131 12.66 5.06 -10.20
N THR A 132 13.10 6.32 -10.25
CA THR A 132 13.20 7.09 -11.50
C THR A 132 14.19 6.44 -12.48
N ARG A 133 15.41 6.12 -12.03
CA ARG A 133 16.48 5.56 -12.88
C ARG A 133 16.07 4.25 -13.53
N HIS A 134 15.46 3.35 -12.76
CA HIS A 134 15.08 2.01 -13.20
C HIS A 134 13.67 1.94 -13.77
N GLY A 135 12.93 3.06 -13.77
CA GLY A 135 11.56 3.12 -14.29
C GLY A 135 10.59 2.24 -13.51
N ILE A 136 10.76 2.12 -12.19
CA ILE A 136 9.93 1.25 -11.34
C ILE A 136 9.33 2.03 -10.17
N CYS A 137 8.07 1.74 -9.86
CA CYS A 137 7.36 2.39 -8.77
C CYS A 137 7.82 1.84 -7.42
N MET A 138 8.48 2.67 -6.61
CA MET A 138 8.96 2.32 -5.27
C MET A 138 8.22 3.13 -4.20
N CYS A 139 7.20 2.53 -3.58
CA CYS A 139 6.31 3.22 -2.67
C CYS A 139 6.73 3.04 -1.21
N ILE A 140 7.02 4.13 -0.49
CA ILE A 140 7.35 4.09 0.95
C ILE A 140 6.07 3.80 1.74
N GLU A 141 6.06 2.71 2.50
CA GLU A 141 4.90 2.32 3.31
C GLU A 141 4.73 3.22 4.53
N THR A 142 3.49 3.62 4.82
CA THR A 142 3.12 4.17 6.13
C THR A 142 3.12 3.03 7.15
N HIS A 143 4.16 2.92 7.97
CA HIS A 143 4.33 1.76 8.85
C HIS A 143 4.91 2.18 10.21
N ARG A 144 4.48 1.53 11.29
CA ARG A 144 5.07 1.75 12.64
C ARG A 144 6.50 1.21 12.68
N ALA A 145 7.42 1.82 13.42
CA ALA A 145 8.84 1.41 13.44
C ALA A 145 9.60 1.61 12.09
N THR A 146 9.18 2.60 11.31
CA THR A 146 9.90 3.10 10.12
C THR A 146 9.90 4.64 10.15
N ILE A 147 10.52 5.30 9.16
CA ILE A 147 10.54 6.78 9.06
C ILE A 147 9.14 7.42 8.91
N THR A 148 8.12 6.62 8.57
CA THR A 148 6.72 7.06 8.38
C THR A 148 5.81 6.66 9.56
N GLN A 149 6.39 6.34 10.72
CA GLN A 149 5.64 5.88 11.90
C GLN A 149 4.62 6.89 12.45
N ASP A 150 4.77 8.18 12.12
CA ASP A 150 3.84 9.23 12.53
C ASP A 150 3.41 10.15 11.38
N THR A 151 2.24 10.77 11.54
CA THR A 151 1.61 11.60 10.52
C THR A 151 2.36 12.91 10.31
N TRP A 152 2.93 13.50 11.36
CA TRP A 152 3.63 14.79 11.26
C TRP A 152 4.88 14.65 10.39
N ARG A 153 5.77 13.71 10.73
CA ARG A 153 6.99 13.44 9.95
C ARG A 153 6.67 13.07 8.51
N THR A 154 5.67 12.22 8.29
CA THR A 154 5.28 11.80 6.93
C THR A 154 4.79 12.98 6.08
N VAL A 155 4.01 13.90 6.67
CA VAL A 155 3.60 15.13 5.99
C VAL A 155 4.81 16.05 5.72
N GLN A 156 5.78 16.14 6.63
CA GLN A 156 7.00 16.92 6.35
C GLN A 156 7.83 16.29 5.22
N ILE A 157 7.95 14.96 5.17
CA ILE A 157 8.59 14.24 4.06
C ILE A 157 7.91 14.60 2.74
N ALA A 158 6.57 14.54 2.68
CA ALA A 158 5.81 14.87 1.47
C ALA A 158 6.01 16.32 1.01
N LYS A 159 6.21 17.26 1.94
CA LYS A 159 6.50 18.67 1.66
C LYS A 159 7.91 18.90 1.15
N ARG A 160 8.91 18.24 1.76
CA ARG A 160 10.33 18.36 1.38
C ARG A 160 10.66 17.60 0.09
N HIS A 161 9.97 16.49 -0.18
CA HIS A 161 10.16 15.62 -1.35
C HIS A 161 8.84 15.42 -2.09
N PRO A 162 8.37 16.39 -2.90
CA PRO A 162 7.11 16.27 -3.63
C PRO A 162 6.99 15.05 -4.56
N GLU A 163 8.12 14.49 -4.99
CA GLU A 163 8.25 13.33 -5.86
C GLU A 163 8.09 11.99 -5.14
N VAL A 164 8.12 11.97 -3.79
CA VAL A 164 7.93 10.75 -3.00
C VAL A 164 6.56 10.14 -3.31
N ARG A 165 6.49 8.80 -3.31
CA ARG A 165 5.24 8.04 -3.45
C ARG A 165 5.07 7.13 -2.25
N PHE A 166 3.83 7.02 -1.79
CA PHE A 166 3.50 6.25 -0.59
C PHE A 166 2.70 5.00 -0.92
N ASN A 167 2.99 3.93 -0.17
CA ASN A 167 2.04 2.87 0.08
C ASN A 167 1.27 3.23 1.35
N ALA A 168 -0.03 3.42 1.23
CA ALA A 168 -0.88 3.77 2.36
C ALA A 168 -1.39 2.50 3.07
N ASP A 169 -0.62 2.00 4.04
CA ASP A 169 -1.11 1.12 5.11
C ASP A 169 -1.54 1.96 6.32
N LEU A 170 -2.74 2.54 6.21
CA LEU A 170 -3.23 3.51 7.20
C LEU A 170 -3.59 2.87 8.54
N SER A 171 -3.65 1.53 8.61
CA SER A 171 -3.88 0.80 9.86
C SER A 171 -2.80 1.11 10.90
N HIS A 172 -1.55 1.35 10.46
CA HIS A 172 -0.45 1.67 11.36
C HIS A 172 -0.65 2.97 12.12
N TRP A 173 -1.20 4.01 11.47
CA TRP A 173 -1.55 5.25 12.15
C TRP A 173 -2.86 5.14 12.91
N TYR A 174 -3.87 4.50 12.30
CA TYR A 174 -5.20 4.36 12.89
C TYR A 174 -5.13 3.72 14.28
N THR A 175 -4.44 2.59 14.37
CA THR A 175 -4.23 1.86 15.62
C THR A 175 -3.09 2.47 16.44
N GLY A 176 -1.92 2.71 15.83
CA GLY A 176 -0.70 3.04 16.57
C GLY A 176 -0.69 4.43 17.20
N LEU A 177 -1.48 5.38 16.68
CA LEU A 177 -1.54 6.76 17.18
C LEU A 177 -2.90 7.09 17.82
N GLU A 178 -3.76 6.08 18.02
CA GLU A 178 -5.16 6.29 18.40
C GLU A 178 -5.81 7.39 17.52
N MET A 179 -5.62 7.28 16.21
CA MET A 179 -5.85 8.40 15.27
C MET A 179 -7.28 8.95 15.32
N VAL A 180 -8.25 8.16 15.80
CA VAL A 180 -9.65 8.59 15.96
C VAL A 180 -9.87 9.63 17.07
N TYR A 181 -8.95 9.78 18.03
CA TYR A 181 -9.17 10.66 19.19
C TYR A 181 -8.98 12.15 18.86
N GLY A 182 -10.04 12.97 18.96
CA GLY A 182 -9.99 14.40 18.67
C GLY A 182 -10.65 14.76 17.34
N ASP A 183 -10.23 15.85 16.71
CA ASP A 183 -10.84 16.32 15.45
C ASP A 183 -10.41 15.45 14.26
N TRP A 184 -11.32 14.58 13.83
CA TRP A 184 -11.11 13.68 12.70
C TRP A 184 -10.90 14.42 11.37
N GLN A 185 -11.69 15.46 11.10
CA GLN A 185 -11.63 16.15 9.80
C GLN A 185 -10.35 16.98 9.69
N ALA A 186 -9.97 17.69 10.75
CA ALA A 186 -8.71 18.44 10.77
C ALA A 186 -7.48 17.53 10.55
N LYS A 187 -7.52 16.27 11.04
CA LYS A 187 -6.46 15.29 10.77
C LYS A 187 -6.40 14.87 9.32
N LEU A 188 -7.55 14.62 8.69
CA LEU A 188 -7.57 14.24 7.28
C LEU A 188 -7.12 15.39 6.38
N ASP A 189 -7.47 16.63 6.71
CA ASP A 189 -7.02 17.81 5.98
C ASP A 189 -5.50 18.01 6.14
N PHE A 190 -4.97 17.77 7.35
CA PHE A 190 -3.52 17.78 7.58
C PHE A 190 -2.78 16.72 6.76
N LEU A 191 -3.39 15.55 6.56
CA LEU A 191 -2.83 14.41 5.81
C LEU A 191 -2.94 14.55 4.28
N GLN A 192 -3.62 15.56 3.77
CA GLN A 192 -3.84 15.76 2.33
C GLN A 192 -2.57 15.65 1.46
N PRO A 193 -1.39 16.18 1.87
CA PRO A 193 -0.15 16.01 1.10
C PRO A 193 0.28 14.55 0.92
N VAL A 194 -0.05 13.67 1.89
CA VAL A 194 0.24 12.23 1.79
C VAL A 194 -0.75 11.57 0.83
N PHE A 195 -2.05 11.85 0.98
CA PHE A 195 -3.10 11.30 0.11
C PHE A 195 -2.84 11.58 -1.38
N GLU A 196 -2.35 12.78 -1.72
CA GLU A 196 -1.98 13.15 -3.09
C GLU A 196 -0.87 12.31 -3.72
N ARG A 197 -0.04 11.70 -2.88
CA ARG A 197 1.16 10.95 -3.25
C ARG A 197 1.00 9.44 -3.10
N VAL A 198 -0.17 8.96 -2.69
CA VAL A 198 -0.44 7.53 -2.61
C VAL A 198 -0.44 6.93 -4.01
N ARG A 199 0.36 5.88 -4.21
CA ARG A 199 0.44 5.08 -5.45
C ARG A 199 0.30 3.59 -5.22
N PHE A 200 0.08 3.18 -3.97
CA PHE A 200 -0.15 1.80 -3.56
C PHE A 200 -1.00 1.85 -2.28
N PHE A 201 -1.89 0.89 -2.09
CA PHE A 201 -2.62 0.72 -0.82
C PHE A 201 -2.39 -0.66 -0.23
N HIS A 202 -2.18 -0.68 1.09
CA HIS A 202 -2.49 -1.83 1.94
C HIS A 202 -3.82 -1.53 2.65
N GLY A 203 -4.84 -2.32 2.33
CA GLY A 203 -6.24 -2.11 2.62
C GLY A 203 -6.72 -2.72 3.93
N ARG A 204 -5.81 -3.18 4.79
CA ARG A 204 -6.18 -3.75 6.09
C ARG A 204 -6.89 -2.70 6.95
N ILE A 205 -7.96 -3.11 7.62
CA ILE A 205 -8.68 -2.29 8.59
C ILE A 205 -8.35 -2.77 10.00
N GLY A 206 -7.98 -1.80 10.85
CA GLY A 206 -7.81 -1.97 12.29
C GLY A 206 -8.78 -1.10 13.09
N ASN A 207 -8.72 -1.21 14.41
CA ASN A 207 -9.32 -0.25 15.35
C ASN A 207 -8.25 0.27 16.34
N SER A 208 -8.63 1.08 17.33
CA SER A 208 -7.66 1.62 18.31
C SER A 208 -6.98 0.55 19.18
N GLY A 209 -7.52 -0.67 19.26
CA GLY A 209 -6.98 -1.75 20.09
C GLY A 209 -6.32 -2.89 19.30
N SER A 210 -6.57 -3.01 17.99
CA SER A 210 -6.07 -4.09 17.16
C SER A 210 -5.79 -3.60 15.74
N ILE A 211 -4.60 -3.93 15.22
CA ILE A 211 -4.15 -3.56 13.89
C ILE A 211 -4.94 -4.24 12.77
N GLN A 212 -5.54 -5.38 13.09
CA GLN A 212 -6.40 -6.17 12.20
C GLN A 212 -7.65 -6.57 12.98
N ILE A 213 -8.80 -6.32 12.39
CA ILE A 213 -10.08 -6.82 12.91
C ILE A 213 -10.85 -7.51 11.78
N GLY A 214 -11.64 -8.52 12.14
CA GLY A 214 -12.62 -9.08 11.21
C GLY A 214 -13.70 -8.05 10.88
N LEU A 215 -14.19 -8.02 9.65
CA LEU A 215 -15.10 -6.95 9.21
C LEU A 215 -16.54 -7.14 9.70
N THR A 216 -16.84 -8.31 10.25
CA THR A 216 -18.09 -8.61 10.96
C THR A 216 -18.06 -8.17 12.43
N HIS A 217 -16.92 -7.69 12.94
CA HIS A 217 -16.81 -7.23 14.32
C HIS A 217 -17.73 -6.01 14.56
N PRO A 218 -18.44 -5.92 15.70
CA PRO A 218 -19.36 -4.80 15.97
C PRO A 218 -18.72 -3.42 15.90
N SER A 219 -17.43 -3.30 16.26
CA SER A 219 -16.68 -2.04 16.17
C SER A 219 -16.21 -1.69 14.75
N ALA A 220 -16.39 -2.58 13.76
CA ALA A 220 -15.83 -2.40 12.42
C ALA A 220 -16.54 -1.28 11.66
N ALA A 221 -17.83 -1.01 11.92
CA ALA A 221 -18.62 -0.04 11.15
C ALA A 221 -17.99 1.37 11.13
N THR A 222 -17.58 1.89 12.29
CA THR A 222 -16.90 3.20 12.39
C THR A 222 -15.55 3.19 11.68
N ALA A 223 -14.75 2.14 11.88
CA ALA A 223 -13.45 2.00 11.22
C ALA A 223 -13.62 1.96 9.70
N ILE A 224 -14.53 1.12 9.18
CA ILE A 224 -14.86 1.04 7.75
C ILE A 224 -15.23 2.40 7.19
N GLY A 225 -16.06 3.19 7.89
CA GLY A 225 -16.40 4.56 7.47
C GLY A 225 -15.16 5.46 7.33
N HIS A 226 -14.28 5.44 8.33
CA HIS A 226 -13.06 6.24 8.33
C HIS A 226 -12.06 5.80 7.24
N PHE A 227 -11.83 4.49 7.09
CA PHE A 227 -10.95 3.95 6.04
C PHE A 227 -11.50 4.26 4.65
N ARG A 228 -12.82 4.17 4.44
CA ARG A 228 -13.45 4.59 3.18
C ARG A 228 -13.14 6.04 2.84
N GLU A 229 -13.24 6.95 3.82
CA GLU A 229 -12.92 8.36 3.60
C GLU A 229 -11.45 8.56 3.23
N MET A 230 -10.52 7.96 3.99
CA MET A 230 -9.09 8.06 3.71
C MET A 230 -8.70 7.47 2.35
N TRP A 231 -9.21 6.27 2.02
CA TRP A 231 -8.96 5.64 0.72
C TRP A 231 -9.51 6.47 -0.43
N THR A 232 -10.72 7.01 -0.30
CA THR A 232 -11.33 7.86 -1.34
C THR A 232 -10.48 9.12 -1.57
N ARG A 233 -9.97 9.77 -0.52
CA ARG A 233 -9.07 10.94 -0.65
C ARG A 233 -7.77 10.58 -1.38
N GLY A 234 -7.14 9.45 -1.03
CA GLY A 234 -5.92 8.99 -1.70
C GLY A 234 -6.15 8.55 -3.15
N MET A 235 -7.25 7.86 -3.43
CA MET A 235 -7.66 7.48 -4.80
C MET A 235 -7.97 8.71 -5.67
N ALA A 236 -8.60 9.75 -5.10
CA ALA A 236 -8.82 11.01 -5.81
C ALA A 236 -7.48 11.71 -6.11
N GLY A 237 -6.53 11.69 -5.16
CA GLY A 237 -5.16 12.17 -5.35
C GLY A 237 -4.42 11.46 -6.49
N PHE A 238 -4.54 10.14 -6.56
CA PHE A 238 -4.03 9.33 -7.67
C PHE A 238 -4.66 9.75 -9.00
N ARG A 239 -6.00 9.77 -9.08
CA ARG A 239 -6.74 10.07 -10.33
C ARG A 239 -6.43 11.44 -10.91
N ARG A 240 -6.14 12.45 -10.09
CA ARG A 240 -5.74 13.79 -10.57
C ARG A 240 -4.44 13.78 -11.40
N ASN A 241 -3.56 12.80 -11.18
CA ASN A 241 -2.23 12.76 -11.79
C ASN A 241 -1.97 11.48 -12.61
N ALA A 242 -2.94 10.58 -12.67
CA ALA A 242 -2.79 9.31 -13.37
C ALA A 242 -3.06 9.47 -14.87
N GLY A 243 -2.18 8.90 -15.68
CA GLY A 243 -2.30 8.86 -17.14
C GLY A 243 -2.78 7.49 -17.65
N PRO A 244 -3.05 7.37 -18.96
CA PRO A 244 -3.41 6.09 -19.56
C PRO A 244 -2.42 4.95 -19.26
N GLY A 245 -2.96 3.79 -18.89
CA GLY A 245 -2.21 2.61 -18.48
C GLY A 245 -1.70 2.62 -17.04
N ASP A 246 -1.92 3.70 -16.28
CA ASP A 246 -1.56 3.75 -14.87
C ASP A 246 -2.51 2.91 -14.01
N VAL A 247 -1.92 2.21 -13.06
CA VAL A 247 -2.61 1.30 -12.16
C VAL A 247 -2.40 1.78 -10.73
N LEU A 248 -3.46 1.73 -9.93
CA LEU A 248 -3.38 1.87 -8.48
C LEU A 248 -3.54 0.48 -7.85
N PRO A 249 -2.44 -0.15 -7.39
CA PRO A 249 -2.51 -1.34 -6.55
C PRO A 249 -3.29 -1.09 -5.26
N PHE A 250 -4.12 -2.05 -4.92
CA PHE A 250 -4.79 -2.16 -3.64
C PHE A 250 -4.69 -3.59 -3.14
N ALA A 251 -3.72 -3.85 -2.26
CA ALA A 251 -3.56 -5.12 -1.59
C ALA A 251 -4.44 -5.16 -0.34
N THR A 252 -5.23 -6.21 -0.14
CA THR A 252 -6.07 -6.31 1.07
C THR A 252 -5.25 -6.46 2.36
N GLU A 253 -4.03 -7.01 2.26
CA GLU A 253 -3.00 -7.08 3.31
C GLU A 253 -3.47 -7.66 4.66
N LEU A 254 -4.25 -8.76 4.58
CA LEU A 254 -4.68 -9.52 5.74
C LEU A 254 -3.67 -10.60 6.09
N LEU A 255 -2.99 -10.42 7.22
CA LEU A 255 -1.83 -11.22 7.63
C LEU A 255 -2.20 -12.26 8.69
N GLN A 256 -1.39 -13.33 8.73
CA GLN A 256 -1.61 -14.54 9.51
C GLN A 256 -1.29 -14.35 11.02
N PRO A 257 -1.84 -15.21 11.90
CA PRO A 257 -1.68 -15.05 13.35
C PRO A 257 -0.25 -15.30 13.85
N GLU A 258 0.58 -16.06 13.13
CA GLU A 258 1.96 -16.40 13.53
C GLU A 258 2.87 -15.18 13.62
N ILE A 259 2.50 -14.09 12.94
CA ILE A 259 3.19 -12.79 13.03
C ILE A 259 2.37 -11.75 13.81
N ASN A 260 1.40 -12.20 14.61
CA ASN A 260 0.57 -11.42 15.53
C ASN A 260 -0.39 -10.41 14.87
N TYR A 261 -0.80 -10.67 13.62
CA TYR A 261 -1.78 -9.81 12.94
C TYR A 261 -3.21 -10.34 13.08
N ALA A 262 -3.50 -11.57 12.64
CA ALA A 262 -4.84 -12.12 12.81
C ALA A 262 -5.13 -12.41 14.29
N PRO A 263 -6.20 -11.85 14.88
CA PRO A 263 -6.60 -12.18 16.25
C PRO A 263 -7.01 -13.64 16.36
N LEU A 264 -6.62 -14.28 17.47
CA LEU A 264 -6.99 -15.66 17.79
C LEU A 264 -8.02 -15.68 18.92
N HIS A 265 -8.85 -16.73 18.94
CA HIS A 265 -9.71 -17.06 20.08
C HIS A 265 -9.63 -18.56 20.41
N PRO A 266 -9.93 -18.96 21.65
CA PRO A 266 -9.96 -20.37 22.02
C PRO A 266 -11.02 -21.15 21.22
N ASP A 267 -10.66 -22.32 20.71
CA ASP A 267 -11.55 -23.16 19.88
C ASP A 267 -12.49 -24.09 20.70
N GLY A 268 -12.43 -23.99 22.04
CA GLY A 268 -13.18 -24.86 22.96
C GLY A 268 -12.64 -26.29 23.09
N ARG A 269 -11.56 -26.63 22.38
CA ARG A 269 -10.89 -27.95 22.36
C ARG A 269 -9.46 -27.89 22.88
N GLY A 270 -9.04 -26.75 23.45
CA GLY A 270 -7.70 -26.51 23.95
C GLY A 270 -6.73 -25.95 22.90
N GLY A 271 -7.21 -25.64 21.70
CA GLY A 271 -6.48 -24.96 20.65
C GLY A 271 -6.91 -23.50 20.47
N TRP A 272 -6.36 -22.87 19.44
CA TRP A 272 -6.64 -21.50 19.05
C TRP A 272 -7.01 -21.47 17.57
N THR A 273 -7.98 -20.64 17.21
CA THR A 273 -8.38 -20.41 15.82
C THR A 273 -8.53 -18.93 15.55
N GLU A 274 -8.34 -18.53 14.29
CA GLU A 274 -8.56 -17.13 13.86
C GLU A 274 -9.99 -16.69 14.19
N LEU A 275 -10.10 -15.46 14.70
CA LEU A 275 -11.39 -14.83 14.98
C LEU A 275 -12.12 -14.41 13.69
N GLY A 276 -11.36 -14.09 12.64
CA GLY A 276 -11.90 -13.68 11.34
C GLY A 276 -11.69 -14.73 10.26
N ASP A 277 -12.35 -14.50 9.12
CA ASP A 277 -12.13 -15.23 7.87
C ASP A 277 -11.41 -14.29 6.90
N ARG A 278 -10.10 -14.46 6.76
CA ARG A 278 -9.29 -13.58 5.91
C ARG A 278 -9.64 -13.66 4.43
N TRP A 279 -10.20 -14.77 3.93
CA TRP A 279 -10.65 -14.87 2.55
C TRP A 279 -11.92 -14.03 2.34
N SER A 280 -12.94 -14.25 3.16
CA SER A 280 -14.20 -13.51 3.10
C SER A 280 -13.97 -12.01 3.36
N ASP A 281 -13.14 -11.66 4.34
CA ASP A 281 -12.77 -10.28 4.63
C ASP A 281 -12.03 -9.65 3.44
N ALA A 282 -11.10 -10.36 2.78
CA ALA A 282 -10.42 -9.85 1.58
C ALA A 282 -11.40 -9.55 0.44
N LEU A 283 -12.41 -10.39 0.21
CA LEU A 283 -13.45 -10.13 -0.78
C LEU A 283 -14.28 -8.89 -0.43
N THR A 284 -14.63 -8.71 0.84
CA THR A 284 -15.33 -7.52 1.32
C THR A 284 -14.48 -6.26 1.18
N LEU A 285 -13.19 -6.30 1.54
CA LEU A 285 -12.25 -5.18 1.34
C LEU A 285 -12.15 -4.79 -0.12
N ALA A 286 -12.04 -5.77 -1.03
CA ALA A 286 -12.03 -5.52 -2.46
C ALA A 286 -13.32 -4.83 -2.95
N GLY A 287 -14.48 -5.24 -2.42
CA GLY A 287 -15.75 -4.56 -2.68
C GLY A 287 -15.77 -3.10 -2.20
N ILE A 288 -15.27 -2.85 -0.99
CA ILE A 288 -15.17 -1.50 -0.42
C ILE A 288 -14.22 -0.63 -1.25
N ALA A 289 -13.04 -1.15 -1.61
CA ALA A 289 -12.04 -0.45 -2.38
C ALA A 289 -12.57 -0.03 -3.76
N ARG A 290 -13.31 -0.91 -4.45
CA ARG A 290 -14.00 -0.57 -5.71
C ARG A 290 -15.02 0.56 -5.52
N ALA A 291 -15.85 0.49 -4.48
CA ALA A 291 -16.81 1.54 -4.18
C ALA A 291 -16.13 2.89 -3.86
N CYS A 292 -14.99 2.88 -3.16
CA CYS A 292 -14.18 4.08 -2.94
C CYS A 292 -13.58 4.62 -4.23
N TRP A 293 -13.09 3.73 -5.12
CA TRP A 293 -12.54 4.11 -6.42
C TRP A 293 -13.59 4.80 -7.31
N ASP A 294 -14.81 4.25 -7.36
CA ASP A 294 -15.92 4.81 -8.13
C ASP A 294 -16.36 6.17 -7.56
N ALA A 295 -16.35 6.32 -6.24
CA ALA A 295 -16.69 7.57 -5.56
C ALA A 295 -15.59 8.65 -5.64
N ALA A 296 -14.34 8.25 -5.92
CA ALA A 296 -13.20 9.15 -5.98
C ALA A 296 -13.21 9.96 -7.28
N SER A 297 -14.02 11.01 -7.38
CA SER A 297 -13.99 11.92 -8.53
C SER A 297 -12.64 12.66 -8.59
N PRO A 298 -12.03 12.84 -9.78
CA PRO A 298 -11.03 13.87 -9.96
C PRO A 298 -11.76 15.20 -9.75
N ALA A 299 -11.38 15.94 -8.71
CA ALA A 299 -11.84 17.32 -8.50
C ALA A 299 -11.38 18.22 -9.66
#